data_AF-A0A526S7J3-F1
#
_entry.id   AF-A0A526S7J3-F1
#
_cell.length_a   1.000
_cell.length_b   1.000
_cell.length_c   1.000
_cell.angle_alpha   90.00
_cell.angle_beta   90.00
_cell.angle_gamma   90.00
#
_symmetry.space_group_name_H-M   'P 1'
#
loop_
_entity.id
_entity.type
_entity.pdbx_description
1 polymer ?
#
loop_
_entity_poly.entity_id
_entity_poly.type
_entity_poly.pdbx_seq_one_letter_code
_entity_poly.pdbx_strand_id
1 'polypeptide(L)'
;MAVDPGFVDEVLQKFSRIDVLVDNAGIIREVHRRRDGRRLGPVNLRRPFLMAKYVAPEKRRLGSGTIINIGSVEGFMVNLGKQPTQPPRPG
;
A
#
# COMPACT_ATOMS: atom_id res chain seq x y z
N MET A 1 -3.58 -5.20 -11.15
CA MET A 1 -2.59 -6.03 -10.42
C MET A 1 -3.20 -6.44 -9.10
N ALA A 2 -3.68 -7.68 -9.03
CA ALA A 2 -4.09 -8.29 -7.76
C ALA A 2 -2.84 -8.76 -7.01
N VAL A 3 -2.90 -8.82 -5.68
CA VAL A 3 -1.93 -9.58 -4.90
C VAL A 3 -2.33 -11.04 -5.04
N ASP A 4 -1.43 -11.85 -5.58
CA ASP A 4 -1.64 -13.28 -5.72
C ASP A 4 -1.18 -13.99 -4.43
N PRO A 5 -2.07 -14.70 -3.71
CA PRO A 5 -1.65 -15.53 -2.58
C PRO A 5 -0.57 -16.56 -2.95
N GLY A 6 -0.54 -17.04 -4.21
CA GLY A 6 0.46 -18.00 -4.67
C GLY A 6 1.90 -17.50 -4.55
N PHE A 7 2.10 -16.18 -4.63
CA PHE A 7 3.43 -15.58 -4.46
C PHE A 7 4.01 -15.82 -3.05
N VAL A 8 3.17 -15.75 -2.01
CA VAL A 8 3.64 -15.98 -0.63
C VAL A 8 4.04 -17.45 -0.45
N ASP A 9 3.27 -18.36 -1.03
CA ASP A 9 3.56 -19.79 -1.00
C ASP A 9 4.87 -20.12 -1.75
N GLU A 10 5.11 -19.52 -2.92
CA GLU A 10 6.35 -19.67 -3.67
C GLU A 10 7.58 -19.19 -2.87
N VAL A 11 7.46 -18.05 -2.20
CA VAL A 11 8.52 -17.52 -1.33
C VAL A 11 8.78 -18.47 -0.17
N LEU A 12 7.73 -19.00 0.48
CA LEU A 12 7.88 -19.97 1.57
C LEU A 12 8.48 -21.30 1.08
N GLN A 13 8.12 -21.77 -0.10
CA GLN A 13 8.75 -22.97 -0.68
C GLN A 13 10.25 -22.76 -0.93
N LYS A 14 10.63 -21.58 -1.43
CA LYS A 14 12.03 -21.28 -1.78
C LYS A 14 12.91 -20.99 -0.56
N PHE A 15 12.38 -20.29 0.45
CA PHE A 15 13.17 -19.77 1.56
C PHE A 15 12.78 -20.34 2.93
N SER A 16 11.75 -21.19 2.98
CA SER A 16 11.20 -21.87 4.18
C SER A 16 10.60 -20.96 5.24
N ARG A 17 10.91 -19.67 5.24
CA ARG A 17 10.41 -18.67 6.19
C ARG A 17 10.36 -17.29 5.55
N ILE A 18 9.54 -16.44 6.14
CA ILE A 18 9.58 -15.00 5.92
C ILE A 18 9.86 -14.39 7.29
N ASP A 19 10.84 -13.49 7.38
CA ASP A 19 11.20 -12.80 8.65
C ASP A 19 10.64 -11.38 8.70
N VAL A 20 10.77 -10.67 7.59
CA VAL A 20 10.30 -9.30 7.43
C VAL A 20 9.53 -9.20 6.12
N LEU A 21 8.33 -8.60 6.19
CA LEU A 21 7.63 -8.09 5.01
C LEU A 21 7.84 -6.57 4.98
N VAL A 22 8.35 -6.05 3.87
CA VAL A 22 8.39 -4.61 3.60
C VAL A 22 7.48 -4.33 2.41
N ASP A 23 6.31 -3.75 2.65
CA ASP A 23 5.42 -3.30 1.59
C ASP A 23 5.72 -1.86 1.20
N ASN A 24 6.40 -1.72 0.07
CA ASN A 24 6.76 -0.45 -0.55
C ASN A 24 6.02 -0.23 -1.89
N ALA A 25 4.97 -0.99 -2.18
CA ALA A 25 4.27 -0.87 -3.45
C ALA A 25 3.40 0.40 -3.47
N GLY A 26 3.95 1.50 -4.00
CA GLY A 26 3.27 2.80 -4.09
C GLY A 26 3.33 3.41 -5.49
N ILE A 27 2.25 4.08 -5.89
CA ILE A 27 2.25 5.00 -7.03
C ILE A 27 1.77 6.38 -6.58
N ILE A 28 2.33 7.42 -7.19
CA ILE A 28 1.86 8.80 -7.05
C ILE A 28 1.24 9.19 -8.39
N ARG A 29 0.01 9.72 -8.37
CA ARG A 29 -0.65 10.30 -9.54
C ARG A 29 -1.25 11.63 -9.16
N GLU A 30 -1.00 12.67 -9.96
CA GLU A 30 -1.63 13.98 -9.78
C GLU A 30 -3.15 13.84 -9.87
N VAL A 31 -3.83 14.14 -8.77
CA VAL A 31 -5.27 14.00 -8.65
C VAL A 31 -5.94 15.29 -9.14
N HIS A 32 -5.66 15.70 -10.37
CA HIS A 32 -6.26 16.93 -10.93
C HIS A 32 -7.75 16.75 -11.31
N ARG A 33 -8.25 15.51 -11.38
CA ARG A 33 -9.69 15.22 -11.52
C ARG A 33 -10.10 14.08 -10.59
N ARG A 34 -11.28 14.24 -9.95
CA ARG A 34 -11.92 13.24 -9.04
C ARG A 34 -12.04 11.81 -9.62
N ARG A 35 -11.86 11.61 -10.93
CA ARG A 35 -11.92 10.31 -11.61
C ARG A 35 -10.60 9.53 -11.64
N ASP A 36 -9.44 10.16 -11.46
CA ASP A 36 -8.12 9.49 -11.60
C ASP A 36 -7.60 8.80 -10.34
N GLY A 37 -8.23 9.02 -9.18
CA GLY A 37 -7.89 8.33 -7.92
C GLY A 37 -8.16 6.81 -7.93
N ARG A 38 -8.84 6.29 -8.96
CA ARG A 38 -9.26 4.87 -9.06
C ARG A 38 -8.09 3.88 -9.08
N ARG A 39 -6.89 4.28 -9.51
CA ARG A 39 -5.70 3.41 -9.47
C ARG A 39 -4.90 3.53 -8.17
N LEU A 40 -5.00 4.64 -7.46
CA LEU A 40 -4.20 4.91 -6.25
C LEU A 40 -4.60 3.98 -5.10
N GLY A 41 -5.90 3.88 -4.81
CA GLY A 41 -6.42 3.05 -3.71
C GLY A 41 -6.08 1.57 -3.85
N PRO A 42 -6.33 0.93 -5.02
CA PRO A 42 -5.94 -0.46 -5.23
C PRO A 42 -4.45 -0.71 -5.02
N VAL A 43 -3.57 0.20 -5.45
CA VAL A 43 -2.12 -0.01 -5.33
C VAL A 43 -1.60 0.34 -3.93
N ASN A 44 -1.91 1.51 -3.41
CA ASN A 44 -1.29 2.03 -2.19
C ASN A 44 -1.99 1.57 -0.89
N LEU A 45 -3.21 1.01 -0.97
CA LEU A 45 -3.96 0.57 0.20
C LEU A 45 -4.33 -0.92 0.14
N ARG A 46 -5.00 -1.33 -0.93
CA ARG A 46 -5.51 -2.71 -1.02
C ARG A 46 -4.38 -3.74 -1.11
N ARG A 47 -3.31 -3.45 -1.85
CA ARG A 47 -2.19 -4.39 -1.99
C ARG A 47 -1.42 -4.57 -0.67
N PRO A 48 -0.99 -3.51 0.04
CA PRO A 48 -0.40 -3.64 1.38
C PRO A 48 -1.22 -4.46 2.36
N PHE A 49 -2.54 -4.20 2.39
CA PHE A 49 -3.42 -4.97 3.24
C PHE A 49 -3.44 -6.47 2.88
N LEU A 50 -3.53 -6.80 1.59
CA LEU A 50 -3.56 -8.19 1.14
C LEU A 50 -2.24 -8.91 1.39
N MET A 51 -1.09 -8.29 1.12
CA MET A 51 0.22 -8.87 1.42
C MET A 51 0.37 -9.14 2.92
N ALA A 52 0.00 -8.17 3.77
CA ALA A 52 0.00 -8.37 5.21
C ALA A 52 -0.95 -9.52 5.64
N LYS A 53 -2.15 -9.60 5.05
CA LYS A 53 -3.11 -10.68 5.30
C LYS A 53 -2.53 -12.06 4.98
N TYR A 54 -1.81 -12.20 3.87
CA TYR A 54 -1.23 -13.48 3.45
C TYR A 54 0.02 -13.86 4.24
N VAL A 55 0.81 -12.89 4.69
CA VAL A 55 2.01 -13.15 5.50
C VAL A 55 1.68 -13.37 6.99
N ALA A 56 0.61 -12.78 7.51
CA ALA A 56 0.26 -12.84 8.93
C ALA A 56 0.12 -14.27 9.53
N PRO A 57 -0.46 -15.27 8.85
CA PRO A 57 -0.53 -16.64 9.37
C PRO A 57 0.84 -17.23 9.69
N GLU A 58 1.83 -17.02 8.83
CA GLU A 58 3.20 -17.51 9.05
C GLU A 58 3.85 -16.82 10.25
N LYS A 59 3.65 -15.51 10.39
CA LYS A 59 4.14 -14.75 11.57
C LYS A 59 3.55 -15.26 12.87
N ARG A 60 2.25 -15.57 12.86
CA ARG A 60 1.57 -16.17 14.02
C ARG A 60 2.13 -17.57 14.32
N ARG A 61 2.35 -18.40 13.30
CA ARG A 61 2.92 -19.74 13.44
C ARG A 61 4.32 -19.70 14.06
N LEU A 62 5.16 -18.76 13.62
CA LEU A 62 6.52 -18.57 14.14
C LEU A 62 6.58 -17.82 15.48
N GLY A 63 5.48 -17.19 15.91
CA GLY A 63 5.44 -16.31 17.07
C GLY A 63 6.33 -15.06 16.95
N SER A 64 6.82 -14.74 15.75
CA SER A 64 7.81 -13.69 15.53
C SER A 64 7.78 -13.14 14.10
N GLY A 65 8.38 -11.97 13.93
CA GLY A 65 8.59 -11.30 12.64
C GLY A 65 7.93 -9.93 12.54
N THR A 66 8.23 -9.22 11.45
CA THR A 66 7.87 -7.80 11.29
C THR A 66 7.17 -7.55 9.96
N ILE A 67 6.14 -6.69 9.97
CA ILE A 67 5.50 -6.15 8.78
C ILE A 67 5.70 -4.62 8.79
N ILE A 68 6.32 -4.09 7.75
CA ILE A 68 6.59 -2.67 7.56
C ILE A 68 5.80 -2.20 6.33
N ASN A 69 4.87 -1.26 6.53
CA ASN A 69 4.15 -0.62 5.44
C ASN A 69 4.69 0.79 5.22
N ILE A 70 5.07 1.11 3.98
CA ILE A 70 5.55 2.45 3.64
C ILE A 70 4.36 3.35 3.28
N GLY A 71 4.13 4.35 4.12
CA GLY A 71 3.12 5.39 3.92
C GLY A 71 3.72 6.75 3.56
N SER A 72 2.85 7.75 3.39
CA SER A 72 3.24 9.15 3.21
C SER A 72 2.73 9.98 4.38
N VAL A 73 3.47 11.03 4.74
CA VAL A 73 3.01 12.07 5.69
C VAL A 73 1.71 12.72 5.20
N GLU A 74 1.50 12.76 3.88
CA GLU A 74 0.28 13.27 3.25
C GLU A 74 -0.97 12.41 3.55
N GLY A 75 -0.79 11.21 4.12
CA GLY A 75 -1.89 10.42 4.69
C GLY A 75 -2.43 10.97 6.02
N PHE A 76 -1.65 11.80 6.73
CA PHE A 76 -2.03 12.43 7.99
C PHE A 76 -2.35 13.91 7.85
N MET A 77 -1.72 14.60 6.89
CA MET A 77 -1.85 16.05 6.71
C MET A 77 -2.01 16.43 5.24
N VAL A 78 -2.78 17.48 4.98
CA VAL A 78 -2.90 18.01 3.62
C VAL A 78 -1.69 18.86 3.29
N ASN A 79 -0.98 18.52 2.22
CA ASN A 79 0.08 19.36 1.68
C ASN A 79 -0.52 20.48 0.81
N LEU A 80 -0.76 21.64 1.42
CA LEU A 80 -1.36 22.82 0.78
C LEU A 80 -0.51 23.35 -0.39
N GLY A 81 0.81 23.09 -0.41
CA GLY A 81 1.69 23.50 -1.51
C GLY A 81 1.51 22.69 -2.80
N LYS A 82 0.75 21.58 -2.77
CA LYS A 82 0.43 20.74 -3.95
C LYS A 82 -1.02 20.89 -4.42
N GLN A 83 -1.85 21.68 -3.74
CA GLN A 83 -3.19 21.97 -4.26
C GLN A 83 -3.09 23.04 -5.34
N PRO A 84 -3.66 22.83 -6.54
CA PRO A 84 -3.92 23.95 -7.44
C PRO A 84 -4.80 24.94 -6.69
N THR A 85 -4.43 26.21 -6.65
CA THR A 85 -5.28 27.27 -6.13
C THR A 85 -6.63 27.16 -6.84
N GLN A 86 -7.67 26.78 -6.10
CA GLN A 86 -9.01 26.69 -6.67
C GLN A 86 -9.42 28.12 -7.03
N PRO A 87 -9.73 28.43 -8.31
CA PRO A 87 -10.19 29.77 -8.65
C PRO A 87 -11.47 30.08 -7.86
N PRO A 88 -11.70 31.34 -7.47
CA PRO A 88 -12.89 31.73 -6.72
C PRO A 88 -14.14 31.27 -7.47
N ARG A 89 -15.14 30.77 -6.73
CA ARG A 89 -16.42 30.38 -7.35
C ARG A 89 -17.08 31.63 -7.92
N PRO A 90 -17.65 31.58 -9.14
CA PRO A 90 -18.47 32.68 -9.64
C PRO A 90 -19.66 32.88 -8.69
N GLY A 91 -19.90 34.15 -8.33
CA GLY A 91 -21.07 34.60 -7.60
C GLY A 91 -22.30 34.71 -8.48
#